data_AF-A0A661K1B2-F1
#
_entry.id   AF-A0A661K1B2-F1
#
_cell.length_a   1.000
_cell.length_b   1.000
_cell.length_c   1.000
_cell.angle_alpha   90.00
_cell.angle_beta   90.00
_cell.angle_gamma   90.00
#
_symmetry.space_group_name_H-M   'P 1'
#
loop_
_entity.id
_entity.type
_entity.pdbx_description
1 polymer ?
#
loop_
_entity_poly.entity_id
_entity_poly.type
_entity_poly.pdbx_seq_one_letter_code
_entity_poly.pdbx_strand_id
1 'polypeptide(L)' 'MARITIEIDDSKATILRKKAAKFGLRPEQFVLATIEDLIVQPEADFKAAMERVLSKNKELYERLA' A
#
# COMPACT_ATOMS: atom_id res chain seq x y z
N MET A 1 -0.97 21.22 7.24
CA MET A 1 0.12 20.20 7.26
C MET A 1 0.23 19.67 8.69
N ALA A 2 0.16 18.36 8.88
CA ALA A 2 0.39 17.73 10.18
C ALA A 2 1.77 17.04 10.18
N ARG A 3 2.48 17.07 11.30
CA ARG A 3 3.75 16.37 11.47
C ARG A 3 3.60 15.37 12.61
N ILE A 4 3.96 14.12 12.34
CA ILE A 4 4.01 13.04 13.33
C ILE A 4 5.48 12.65 13.47
N THR A 5 5.99 12.64 14.71
CA THR A 5 7.33 12.13 15.03
C THR A 5 7.14 10.79 15.74
N ILE A 6 7.84 9.77 15.27
CA ILE A 6 7.75 8.40 15.79
C ILE A 6 9.16 7.94 16.12
N GLU A 7 9.36 7.49 17.35
CA GLU A 7 10.60 6.82 17.75
C GLU A 7 10.49 5.33 17.43
N ILE A 8 11.54 4.79 16.81
CA ILE A 8 11.66 3.37 16.50
C ILE A 8 13.05 2.89 16.88
N ASP A 9 13.16 1.61 17.23
CA ASP A 9 14.44 0.98 17.52
C ASP A 9 15.42 1.11 16.35
N ASP A 10 16.71 1.27 16.64
CA ASP A 10 17.77 1.37 15.62
C ASP A 10 17.81 0.18 14.66
N SER A 11 17.47 -1.00 15.16
CA SER A 11 17.35 -2.22 14.35
C SER A 11 16.25 -2.08 13.28
N LYS A 12 15.09 -1.54 13.66
CA LYS A 12 13.95 -1.28 12.76
C LYS A 12 14.28 -0.12 11.81
N ALA A 13 14.94 0.93 12.28
CA ALA A 13 15.40 2.03 11.43
C ALA A 13 16.36 1.53 10.34
N THR A 14 17.26 0.61 10.68
CA THR A 14 18.19 -0.02 9.73
C THR A 14 17.46 -0.84 8.67
N ILE A 15 16.47 -1.64 9.08
CA ILE A 15 15.63 -2.42 8.15
C ILE A 15 14.85 -1.48 7.22
N LEU A 16 14.29 -0.38 7.76
CA LEU A 16 13.54 0.61 7.00
C LEU A 16 14.41 1.25 5.91
N ARG A 17 15.63 1.69 6.25
CA ARG A 17 16.59 2.23 5.27
C ARG A 17 16.90 1.23 4.17
N LYS A 18 17.13 -0.04 4.52
CA LYS A 18 17.38 -1.11 3.53
C LYS A 18 16.19 -1.34 2.61
N LYS A 19 14.95 -1.32 3.14
CA LYS A 19 13.74 -1.45 2.33
C LYS A 19 13.57 -0.26 1.39
N ALA A 20 13.71 0.96 1.88
CA ALA A 20 13.60 2.17 1.08
C ALA A 20 14.64 2.21 -0.05
N ALA A 21 15.89 1.82 0.25
CA ALA A 21 16.97 1.74 -0.73
C ALA A 21 16.68 0.79 -1.90
N LYS A 22 15.95 -0.31 -1.68
CA LYS A 22 15.53 -1.22 -2.77
C LYS A 22 14.65 -0.54 -3.83
N PHE A 23 13.97 0.53 -3.45
CA PHE A 23 13.11 1.32 -4.34
C PHE A 23 13.76 2.66 -4.73
N GLY A 24 15.02 2.90 -4.36
CA GLY A 24 15.71 4.18 -4.60
C GLY A 24 15.12 5.35 -3.80
N LEU A 25 14.38 5.07 -2.72
CA LEU A 25 13.68 6.08 -1.92
C LEU A 25 14.43 6.38 -0.62
N ARG A 26 14.21 7.59 -0.09
CA ARG A 26 14.56 7.90 1.30
C ARG A 26 13.58 7.21 2.28
N PRO A 27 13.99 6.92 3.52
CA PRO A 27 13.11 6.29 4.52
C PRO A 27 11.79 7.03 4.72
N GLU A 28 11.82 8.37 4.74
CA GLU A 28 10.64 9.21 4.94
C GLU A 28 9.67 9.10 3.76
N GLN A 29 10.19 9.04 2.54
CA GLN A 29 9.38 8.87 1.33
C GLN A 29 8.75 7.49 1.27
N PHE A 30 9.51 6.47 1.67
CA PHE A 30 9.02 5.09 1.74
C PHE A 30 7.90 4.95 2.79
N VAL A 31 8.06 5.55 3.97
CA VAL A 31 7.02 5.56 5.02
C VAL A 31 5.80 6.35 4.58
N LEU A 32 5.99 7.53 3.96
CA LEU A 32 4.88 8.34 3.48
C LEU A 32 4.03 7.57 2.46
N ALA A 33 4.66 6.96 1.45
CA ALA A 33 3.95 6.16 0.45
C ALA A 33 3.19 4.98 1.07
N THR A 34 3.76 4.36 2.11
CA THR A 34 3.10 3.26 2.83
C THR A 34 1.89 3.75 3.63
N ILE A 35 2.00 4.91 4.28
CA ILE A 35 0.90 5.53 5.03
C ILE A 35 -0.20 6.00 4.08
N GLU A 36 0.16 6.60 2.95
CA GLU A 36 -0.79 7.00 1.92
C GLU A 36 -1.55 5.79 1.38
N ASP A 37 -0.86 4.70 1.03
CA ASP A 37 -1.52 3.45 0.62
C ASP A 37 -2.44 2.90 1.72
N LEU A 38 -2.00 2.92 2.98
CA LEU A 38 -2.81 2.47 4.12
C LEU A 38 -4.07 3.33 4.35
N ILE A 39 -3.97 4.65 4.16
CA ILE A 39 -5.10 5.59 4.35
C ILE A 39 -6.03 5.57 3.15
N VAL A 40 -5.49 5.40 1.94
CA VAL A 40 -6.22 5.34 0.67
C VAL A 40 -6.82 3.96 0.42
N GLN A 41 -6.45 2.94 1.23
CA GLN A 41 -7.05 1.62 1.12
C GLN A 41 -8.57 1.75 1.06
N PRO A 42 -9.19 1.25 -0.02
CA PRO A 42 -10.64 1.37 -0.15
C PRO A 42 -11.29 0.72 1.06
N GLU A 43 -12.29 1.39 1.64
CA GLU A 43 -13.10 0.82 2.70
C GLU A 43 -13.51 -0.61 2.30
N ALA A 44 -13.61 -1.52 3.27
CA ALA A 44 -13.85 -2.95 3.02
C ALA A 44 -15.01 -3.20 2.01
N ASP A 45 -15.96 -2.27 1.95
CA ASP A 45 -17.08 -2.22 1.02
C ASP A 45 -16.67 -2.08 -0.45
N PHE A 46 -15.63 -1.31 -0.78
CA PHE A 46 -15.11 -1.22 -2.15
C PHE A 46 -14.41 -2.51 -2.56
N LYS A 47 -13.67 -3.15 -1.66
CA LYS A 47 -13.07 -4.47 -1.94
C LYS A 47 -14.16 -5.51 -2.22
N ALA A 48 -15.22 -5.53 -1.42
CA ALA A 48 -16.38 -6.41 -1.62
C ALA A 48 -17.11 -6.10 -2.94
N ALA A 49 -17.28 -4.82 -3.29
CA ALA A 49 -17.87 -4.40 -4.56
C ALA A 49 -17.00 -4.82 -5.76
N MET A 50 -15.69 -4.66 -5.67
CA MET A 50 -14.74 -5.07 -6.70
C MET A 50 -14.77 -6.60 -6.91
N GLU A 51 -14.74 -7.40 -5.84
CA GLU A 51 -14.87 -8.87 -5.92
C GLU A 51 -16.22 -9.28 -6.55
N ARG A 52 -17.31 -8.57 -6.22
CA ARG A 52 -18.63 -8.81 -6.81
C ARG A 52 -18.69 -8.47 -8.31
N VAL A 53 -18.03 -7.40 -8.74
CA VAL A 53 -17.96 -7.01 -10.16
C VAL A 53 -17.09 -7.98 -10.96
N LEU A 54 -15.93 -8.37 -10.43
CA LEU A 54 -15.03 -9.32 -11.08
C LEU A 54 -15.65 -10.71 -11.20
N SER A 55 -16.31 -11.21 -10.14
CA SER A 55 -17.00 -12.50 -10.19
C SER A 55 -18.14 -12.53 -11.20
N LYS A 56 -18.93 -11.45 -11.31
CA LYS A 56 -20.02 -11.35 -12.30
C LYS A 56 -19.55 -11.27 -13.75
N ASN A 57 -18.37 -10.69 -13.99
CA ASN A 57 -17.82 -10.52 -15.34
C ASN A 57 -16.76 -11.55 -15.69
N LYS A 58 -16.52 -12.54 -14.83
CA LYS A 58 -15.48 -13.57 -14.99
C LYS A 58 -15.58 -14.30 -16.33
N GLU A 59 -16.78 -14.75 -16.68
CA GLU A 59 -17.05 -15.43 -17.95
C GLU A 59 -16.80 -14.51 -19.17
N LEU A 60 -17.04 -13.22 -19.01
CA LEU A 60 -16.83 -12.21 -20.04
C LEU A 60 -15.34 -11.96 -20.28
N TYR A 61 -14.54 -11.90 -19.21
CA TYR A 61 -13.09 -11.78 -19.29
C TYR A 61 -12.41 -13.07 -19.76
N GLU A 62 -12.90 -14.24 -19.39
CA GLU A 62 -12.39 -15.54 -19.85
C GLU A 62 -12.56 -15.75 -21.36
N ARG A 63 -13.53 -15.07 -21.99
CA ARG A 63 -13.75 -15.11 -23.44
C ARG A 63 -12.89 -14.11 -24.23
N LEU A 64 -12.20 -13.20 -23.54
CA LEU A 64 -11.37 -12.13 -24.11
C LEU A 64 -9.87 -12.44 -24.04
N ALA A 65 -9.48 -13.53 -23.38
CA ALA A 65 -8.11 -14.05 -23.30
C ALA A 65 -7.94 -15.29 -24.20
#